data_AF-B5EW67-F1
#
_entry.id   AF-B5EW67-F1
#
_cell.length_a   1.000
_cell.length_b   1.000
_cell.length_c   1.000
_cell.angle_alpha   90.00
_cell.angle_beta   90.00
_cell.angle_gamma   90.00
#
_symmetry.space_group_name_H-M   'P 1'
#
loop_
_entity.id
_entity.type
_entity.pdbx_description
1 polymer ?
#
loop_
_entity_poly.entity_id
_entity_poly.type
_entity_poly.pdbx_seq_one_letter_code
_entity_poly.pdbx_strand_id
1 'polypeptide(L)'
;MSFTKIGIIWIDDNKGSGVGMRHVDSGYECTSSDPSKVRKIRLNDLKPNHIYITNIKPNNYKRFGLDRYKNINSSKFLGVTLSTIAIELGLSDKLSEKLPIFYTVCQLLATKLEEQFGINLMRTEFTATREIHAKLLPDNQRERPLLSMAPSLELERAITNSMQKMQANTLRKSRDIQSITSARFPRVPYTLTMLNLLYPASNEYTMNQNFNGYMIGQSEKSNICGDTDVLNELTELAKTHCGFIEVEQISSISKYSDYWPFGKELQSTPPRRWAAIPEAIDLANYSMIKLGTLYMTEGKKLPFAPTMPEPNEVRFLSYINGLVNEIVWTSIAYSQANDRYPSPVSTYIRAYDRIMLRLKAKTFVDNQIEVSSFNTGSIRFYIDPTDKAETQKLKELILSENMIPQIDLL
;
A
#
# COMPACT_ATOMS: atom_id res chain seq x y z
N MET A 1 -8.16 30.60 3.46
CA MET A 1 -8.29 29.78 2.22
C MET A 1 -9.73 29.26 2.15
N SER A 2 -10.34 29.22 0.97
CA SER A 2 -11.62 28.52 0.79
C SER A 2 -11.33 27.05 0.56
N PHE A 3 -11.66 26.19 1.52
CA PHE A 3 -11.48 24.74 1.38
C PHE A 3 -12.42 24.15 0.34
N THR A 4 -11.98 23.06 -0.28
CA THR A 4 -12.80 22.30 -1.23
C THR A 4 -14.04 21.74 -0.53
N LYS A 5 -15.20 21.93 -1.17
CA LYS A 5 -16.47 21.36 -0.70
C LYS A 5 -16.64 19.96 -1.28
N ILE A 6 -16.79 18.97 -0.41
CA ILE A 6 -17.00 17.58 -0.80
C ILE A 6 -18.50 17.26 -0.80
N GLY A 7 -18.91 16.49 -1.81
CA GLY A 7 -20.15 15.73 -1.84
C GLY A 7 -19.85 14.25 -2.03
N ILE A 8 -20.73 13.39 -1.53
CA ILE A 8 -20.71 11.96 -1.81
C ILE A 8 -21.85 11.66 -2.76
N ILE A 9 -21.58 10.87 -3.80
CA ILE A 9 -22.59 10.37 -4.73
C ILE A 9 -22.53 8.84 -4.78
N TRP A 10 -23.59 8.18 -4.34
CA TRP A 10 -23.72 6.73 -4.42
C TRP A 10 -24.46 6.35 -5.69
N ILE A 11 -23.81 5.53 -6.53
CA ILE A 11 -24.38 4.98 -7.75
C ILE A 11 -24.80 3.54 -7.47
N ASP A 12 -26.08 3.25 -7.67
CA ASP A 12 -26.61 1.90 -7.52
C ASP A 12 -26.09 1.00 -8.66
N ASP A 13 -25.21 0.07 -8.29
CA ASP A 13 -24.59 -0.91 -9.21
C ASP A 13 -25.50 -2.13 -9.49
N ASN A 14 -26.73 -2.16 -8.94
CA ASN A 14 -27.67 -3.29 -9.05
C ASN A 14 -28.21 -3.56 -10.47
N LYS A 15 -27.66 -2.91 -11.50
CA LYS A 15 -27.90 -3.23 -12.92
C LYS A 15 -26.62 -3.74 -13.62
N GLY A 16 -25.62 -4.21 -12.87
CA GLY A 16 -24.24 -4.46 -13.32
C GLY A 16 -23.94 -5.74 -14.12
N SER A 17 -24.92 -6.63 -14.36
CA SER A 17 -24.69 -7.91 -15.07
C SER A 17 -24.75 -7.84 -16.60
N GLY A 18 -24.84 -6.64 -17.20
CA GLY A 18 -24.85 -6.47 -18.66
C GLY A 18 -23.49 -6.13 -19.26
N VAL A 19 -23.10 -6.83 -20.32
CA VAL A 19 -21.97 -6.49 -21.21
C VAL A 19 -22.37 -5.26 -22.03
N GLY A 20 -21.73 -4.11 -21.82
CA GLY A 20 -21.98 -2.86 -22.54
C GLY A 20 -21.58 -1.59 -21.76
N MET A 21 -21.29 -0.50 -22.47
CA MET A 21 -21.20 0.84 -21.89
C MET A 21 -22.59 1.26 -21.40
N ARG A 22 -22.72 1.62 -20.12
CA ARG A 22 -23.99 2.08 -19.55
C ARG A 22 -23.77 3.41 -18.87
N HIS A 23 -24.29 4.46 -19.48
CA HIS A 23 -24.25 5.79 -18.90
C HIS A 23 -25.19 5.88 -17.70
N VAL A 24 -24.62 6.15 -16.53
CA VAL A 24 -25.41 6.48 -15.33
C VAL A 24 -25.85 7.93 -15.44
N ASP A 25 -27.11 8.20 -15.10
CA ASP A 25 -27.71 9.53 -15.16
C ASP A 25 -28.11 10.08 -13.79
N SER A 26 -28.14 9.24 -12.76
CA SER A 26 -28.61 9.57 -11.41
C SER A 26 -27.90 8.77 -10.32
N GLY A 27 -27.95 9.30 -9.09
CA GLY A 27 -27.41 8.66 -7.89
C GLY A 27 -27.99 9.26 -6.62
N TYR A 28 -27.50 8.82 -5.46
CA TYR A 28 -27.88 9.35 -4.15
C TYR A 28 -26.79 10.24 -3.60
N GLU A 29 -27.12 11.50 -3.35
CA GLU A 29 -26.19 12.53 -2.94
C GLU A 29 -26.30 12.83 -1.44
N CYS A 30 -25.16 13.09 -0.81
CA CYS A 30 -25.04 13.74 0.49
C CYS A 30 -23.98 14.85 0.41
N THR A 31 -24.26 16.03 0.96
CA THR A 31 -23.36 17.21 0.91
C THR A 31 -23.38 17.99 2.23
N SER A 32 -22.43 18.90 2.39
CA SER A 32 -22.37 19.87 3.51
C SER A 32 -23.65 20.68 3.74
N SER A 33 -24.42 20.94 2.68
CA SER A 33 -25.68 21.70 2.81
C SER A 33 -26.82 20.93 3.46
N ASP A 34 -26.77 19.60 3.48
CA ASP A 34 -27.77 18.76 4.14
C ASP A 34 -27.13 17.42 4.54
N PRO A 35 -26.22 17.42 5.53
CA PRO A 35 -25.37 16.27 5.84
C PRO A 35 -26.14 15.10 6.46
N SER A 36 -27.38 15.32 6.93
CA SER A 36 -28.26 14.28 7.49
C SER A 36 -29.25 13.71 6.50
N LYS A 37 -29.34 14.26 5.27
CA LYS A 37 -30.28 13.76 4.25
C LYS A 37 -29.55 13.18 3.05
N VAL A 38 -30.08 12.05 2.63
CA VAL A 38 -29.72 11.39 1.39
C VAL A 38 -30.82 11.62 0.39
N ARG A 39 -30.49 12.22 -0.76
CA ARG A 39 -31.46 12.55 -1.81
C ARG A 39 -31.05 11.93 -3.13
N LYS A 40 -32.03 11.44 -3.88
CA LYS A 40 -31.80 11.05 -5.26
C LYS A 40 -31.65 12.30 -6.12
N ILE A 41 -30.63 12.35 -6.97
CA ILE A 41 -30.33 13.49 -7.84
C ILE A 41 -29.89 12.99 -9.22
N ARG A 42 -30.12 13.80 -10.27
CA ARG A 42 -29.51 13.56 -11.58
C ARG A 42 -28.07 14.09 -11.57
N LEU A 43 -27.15 13.38 -12.22
CA LEU A 43 -25.74 13.77 -12.22
C LEU A 43 -25.50 15.14 -12.90
N ASN A 44 -26.38 15.53 -13.84
CA ASN A 44 -26.34 16.85 -14.48
C ASN A 44 -26.75 18.00 -13.54
N ASP A 45 -27.45 17.71 -12.44
CA ASP A 45 -27.97 18.71 -11.49
C ASP A 45 -27.01 18.90 -10.29
N LEU A 46 -25.85 18.23 -10.30
CA LEU A 46 -24.84 18.33 -9.26
C LEU A 46 -24.23 19.74 -9.23
N LYS A 47 -23.98 20.26 -8.03
CA LYS A 47 -23.47 21.63 -7.86
C LYS A 47 -22.03 21.73 -8.38
N PRO A 48 -21.70 22.66 -9.28
CA PRO A 48 -20.37 22.75 -9.90
C PRO A 48 -19.27 23.17 -8.93
N ASN A 49 -19.61 23.74 -7.78
CA ASN A 49 -18.68 24.17 -6.74
C ASN A 49 -18.34 23.08 -5.70
N HIS A 50 -18.73 21.83 -5.96
CA HIS A 50 -18.38 20.68 -5.12
C HIS A 50 -17.59 19.66 -5.95
N ILE A 51 -16.70 18.93 -5.27
CA ILE A 51 -16.17 17.66 -5.78
C ILE A 51 -17.02 16.53 -5.23
N TYR A 52 -17.47 15.64 -6.12
CA TYR A 52 -18.27 14.48 -5.78
C TYR A 52 -17.44 13.21 -5.81
N ILE A 53 -17.37 12.48 -4.70
CA ILE A 53 -16.69 11.19 -4.62
C ILE A 53 -17.73 10.08 -4.77
N THR A 54 -17.49 9.17 -5.72
CA THR A 54 -18.39 8.04 -6.02
C THR A 54 -17.99 6.76 -5.29
N ASN A 55 -18.87 5.77 -5.24
CA ASN A 55 -18.52 4.38 -4.88
C ASN A 55 -17.83 3.61 -6.03
N ILE A 56 -17.75 4.18 -7.23
CA ILE A 56 -17.26 3.52 -8.43
C ILE A 56 -15.72 3.48 -8.45
N LYS A 57 -15.16 2.29 -8.69
CA LYS A 57 -13.71 2.08 -8.84
C LYS A 57 -13.18 2.76 -10.11
N PRO A 58 -11.92 3.25 -10.12
CA PRO A 58 -11.32 3.91 -11.29
C PRO A 58 -11.46 3.13 -12.61
N ASN A 59 -11.27 1.81 -12.60
CA ASN A 59 -11.33 0.98 -13.80
C ASN A 59 -12.73 0.92 -14.44
N ASN A 60 -13.79 1.17 -13.65
CA ASN A 60 -15.16 1.16 -14.14
C ASN A 60 -15.66 2.57 -14.51
N TYR A 61 -14.86 3.61 -14.27
CA TYR A 61 -15.28 5.00 -14.37
C TYR A 61 -15.77 5.38 -15.78
N LYS A 62 -14.99 4.99 -16.82
CA LYS A 62 -15.38 5.14 -18.23
C LYS A 62 -16.57 4.28 -18.62
N ARG A 63 -16.67 3.05 -18.08
CA ARG A 63 -17.79 2.13 -18.36
C ARG A 63 -19.13 2.73 -17.94
N PHE A 64 -19.13 3.48 -16.84
CA PHE A 64 -20.30 4.20 -16.34
C PHE A 64 -20.49 5.61 -16.96
N GLY A 65 -19.56 6.03 -17.84
CA GLY A 65 -19.55 7.34 -18.48
C GLY A 65 -19.41 8.52 -17.52
N LEU A 66 -18.69 8.32 -16.42
CA LEU A 66 -18.50 9.35 -15.40
C LEU A 66 -17.39 10.34 -15.77
N ASP A 67 -16.52 9.98 -16.71
CA ASP A 67 -15.44 10.79 -17.26
C ASP A 67 -15.91 12.07 -17.96
N ARG A 68 -17.18 12.14 -18.36
CA ARG A 68 -17.79 13.37 -18.89
C ARG A 68 -18.05 14.44 -17.82
N TYR A 69 -18.06 14.07 -16.54
CA TYR A 69 -18.35 14.99 -15.43
C TYR A 69 -17.05 15.42 -14.74
N LYS A 70 -16.64 16.67 -14.96
CA LYS A 70 -15.38 17.21 -14.42
C LYS A 70 -15.28 17.21 -12.89
N ASN A 71 -16.42 17.30 -12.20
CA ASN A 71 -16.49 17.43 -10.75
C ASN A 71 -16.86 16.12 -10.05
N ILE A 72 -17.11 15.03 -10.78
CA ILE A 72 -17.29 13.70 -10.21
C ILE A 72 -15.92 13.02 -10.21
N ASN A 73 -15.64 12.23 -9.18
CA ASN A 73 -14.38 11.53 -9.02
C ASN A 73 -14.60 10.09 -8.52
N SER A 74 -13.62 9.23 -8.79
CA SER A 74 -13.66 7.83 -8.40
C SER A 74 -13.61 7.64 -6.88
N SER A 75 -13.95 6.44 -6.41
CA SER A 75 -13.89 6.10 -4.99
C SER A 75 -12.51 6.23 -4.37
N LYS A 76 -11.43 6.23 -5.16
CA LYS A 76 -10.04 6.34 -4.70
C LYS A 76 -9.48 7.77 -4.81
N PHE A 77 -10.29 8.78 -5.11
CA PHE A 77 -9.82 10.14 -5.35
C PHE A 77 -8.93 10.70 -4.22
N LEU A 78 -9.35 10.53 -2.96
CA LEU A 78 -8.58 10.98 -1.80
C LEU A 78 -7.47 9.99 -1.38
N GLY A 79 -7.26 8.90 -2.11
CA GLY A 79 -6.26 7.87 -1.79
C GLY A 79 -6.78 6.66 -1.02
N VAL A 80 -7.93 6.78 -0.36
CA VAL A 80 -8.66 5.68 0.32
C VAL A 80 -10.02 5.44 -0.36
N THR A 81 -10.48 4.20 -0.40
CA THR A 81 -11.79 3.86 -0.99
C THR A 81 -12.93 3.96 0.02
N LEU A 82 -14.12 4.36 -0.44
CA LEU A 82 -15.33 4.37 0.41
C LEU A 82 -15.65 2.98 0.99
N SER A 83 -15.36 1.90 0.25
CA SER A 83 -15.53 0.53 0.75
C SER A 83 -14.62 0.22 1.93
N THR A 84 -13.36 0.70 1.90
CA THR A 84 -12.44 0.53 3.03
C THR A 84 -12.94 1.27 4.26
N ILE A 85 -13.44 2.50 4.10
CA ILE A 85 -14.05 3.26 5.21
C ILE A 85 -15.28 2.52 5.78
N ALA A 86 -16.14 1.99 4.90
CA ALA A 86 -17.34 1.26 5.32
C ALA A 86 -17.01 0.05 6.19
N ILE A 87 -16.06 -0.77 5.73
CA ILE A 87 -15.63 -1.99 6.43
C ILE A 87 -14.97 -1.64 7.77
N GLU A 88 -14.08 -0.65 7.78
CA GLU A 88 -13.36 -0.27 9.00
C GLU A 88 -14.24 0.37 10.06
N LEU A 89 -15.34 1.03 9.67
CA LEU A 89 -16.28 1.65 10.60
C LEU A 89 -17.51 0.79 10.86
N GLY A 90 -17.58 -0.43 10.31
CA GLY A 90 -18.73 -1.33 10.48
C GLY A 90 -20.05 -0.72 9.99
N LEU A 91 -20.00 0.05 8.89
CA LEU A 91 -21.17 0.78 8.40
C LEU A 91 -22.20 -0.18 7.79
N SER A 92 -23.47 0.07 8.08
CA SER A 92 -24.58 -0.67 7.46
C SER A 92 -24.70 -0.39 5.96
N ASP A 93 -25.41 -1.25 5.25
CA ASP A 93 -25.68 -1.05 3.83
C ASP A 93 -26.67 0.09 3.54
N LYS A 94 -27.39 0.58 4.55
CA LYS A 94 -28.40 1.63 4.40
C LYS A 94 -27.74 2.96 4.04
N LEU A 95 -28.10 3.48 2.86
CA LEU A 95 -27.53 4.74 2.35
C LEU A 95 -27.72 5.92 3.32
N SER A 96 -28.89 6.00 3.97
CA SER A 96 -29.22 7.05 4.94
C SER A 96 -28.28 7.10 6.14
N GLU A 97 -27.67 5.97 6.50
CA GLU A 97 -26.73 5.87 7.62
C GLU A 97 -25.28 6.10 7.15
N LYS A 98 -24.86 5.47 6.04
CA LYS A 98 -23.46 5.51 5.60
C LYS A 98 -23.03 6.77 4.84
N LEU A 99 -23.89 7.38 4.03
CA LEU A 99 -23.47 8.55 3.21
C LEU A 99 -23.11 9.80 4.05
N PRO A 100 -23.84 10.14 5.13
CA PRO A 100 -23.43 11.19 6.06
C PRO A 100 -22.03 10.99 6.65
N ILE A 101 -21.69 9.73 6.99
CA ILE A 101 -20.39 9.37 7.54
C ILE A 101 -19.30 9.50 6.48
N PHE A 102 -19.52 8.99 5.26
CA PHE A 102 -18.59 9.19 4.16
C PHE A 102 -18.35 10.67 3.88
N TYR A 103 -19.39 11.49 3.85
CA TYR A 103 -19.25 12.93 3.66
C TYR A 103 -18.35 13.53 4.74
N THR A 104 -18.62 13.24 6.02
CA THR A 104 -17.86 13.76 7.15
C THR A 104 -16.39 13.35 7.07
N VAL A 105 -16.11 12.07 6.84
CA VAL A 105 -14.75 11.54 6.72
C VAL A 105 -14.02 12.17 5.53
N CYS A 106 -14.63 12.19 4.35
CA CYS A 106 -14.01 12.73 3.15
C CYS A 106 -13.80 14.25 3.22
N GLN A 107 -14.72 15.00 3.82
CA GLN A 107 -14.57 16.45 4.01
C GLN A 107 -13.42 16.77 4.98
N LEU A 108 -13.35 16.09 6.12
CA LEU A 108 -12.26 16.27 7.09
C LEU A 108 -10.92 15.86 6.50
N LEU A 109 -10.89 14.76 5.75
CA LEU A 109 -9.71 14.29 5.06
C LEU A 109 -9.25 15.30 4.00
N ALA A 110 -10.16 15.76 3.14
CA ALA A 110 -9.87 16.76 2.12
C ALA A 110 -9.27 18.03 2.72
N THR A 111 -9.91 18.59 3.76
CA THR A 111 -9.42 19.77 4.47
C THR A 111 -8.01 19.55 5.01
N LYS A 112 -7.74 18.42 5.68
CA LYS A 112 -6.39 18.13 6.21
C LYS A 112 -5.34 17.98 5.11
N LEU A 113 -5.67 17.35 3.99
CA LEU A 113 -4.74 17.20 2.87
C LEU A 113 -4.41 18.57 2.25
N GLU A 114 -5.41 19.45 2.08
CA GLU A 114 -5.20 20.82 1.58
C GLU A 114 -4.39 21.66 2.56
N GLU A 115 -4.67 21.59 3.87
CA GLU A 115 -3.96 22.32 4.91
C GLU A 115 -2.49 21.89 5.02
N GLN A 116 -2.23 20.59 5.07
CA GLN A 116 -0.87 20.07 5.32
C GLN A 116 0.03 20.12 4.09
N PHE A 117 -0.53 19.84 2.90
CA PHE A 117 0.27 19.74 1.68
C PHE A 117 0.07 20.93 0.75
N GLY A 118 -0.88 21.84 1.01
CA GLY A 118 -1.18 22.96 0.12
C GLY A 118 -1.59 22.52 -1.28
N ILE A 119 -2.27 21.38 -1.40
CA ILE A 119 -2.83 20.89 -2.67
C ILE A 119 -4.17 21.57 -2.94
N ASN A 120 -4.57 21.65 -4.21
CA ASN A 120 -5.88 22.16 -4.60
C ASN A 120 -6.68 21.03 -5.24
N LEU A 121 -7.59 20.44 -4.47
CA LEU A 121 -8.35 19.27 -4.91
C LEU A 121 -9.27 19.59 -6.09
N MET A 122 -9.78 20.83 -6.22
CA MET A 122 -10.61 21.25 -7.36
C MET A 122 -9.85 21.24 -8.70
N ARG A 123 -8.51 21.26 -8.66
CA ARG A 123 -7.64 21.21 -9.84
C ARG A 123 -6.96 19.85 -10.04
N THR A 124 -7.18 18.91 -9.14
CA THR A 124 -6.60 17.56 -9.22
C THR A 124 -7.35 16.73 -10.26
N GLU A 125 -6.63 16.22 -11.26
CA GLU A 125 -7.25 15.47 -12.37
C GLU A 125 -7.49 13.98 -12.07
N PHE A 126 -6.75 13.41 -11.10
CA PHE A 126 -6.76 11.96 -10.87
C PHE A 126 -6.96 11.57 -9.42
N THR A 127 -5.95 11.77 -8.58
CA THR A 127 -6.01 11.46 -7.14
C THR A 127 -5.17 12.44 -6.36
N ALA A 128 -5.59 12.71 -5.11
CA ALA A 128 -4.80 13.48 -4.15
C ALA A 128 -3.40 12.88 -3.95
N THR A 129 -3.28 11.54 -4.05
CA THR A 129 -1.99 10.85 -3.91
C THR A 129 -0.97 11.28 -4.96
N ARG A 130 -1.40 11.61 -6.19
CA ARG A 130 -0.51 12.09 -7.26
C ARG A 130 0.09 13.44 -6.91
N GLU A 131 -0.75 14.36 -6.43
CA GLU A 131 -0.34 15.71 -6.04
C GLU A 131 0.57 15.69 -4.80
N ILE A 132 0.25 14.83 -3.82
CA ILE A 132 1.08 14.63 -2.62
C ILE A 132 2.43 14.03 -3.00
N HIS A 133 2.46 13.02 -3.88
CA HIS A 133 3.71 12.44 -4.39
C HIS A 133 4.61 13.52 -5.02
N ALA A 134 4.06 14.36 -5.89
CA ALA A 134 4.81 15.42 -6.55
C ALA A 134 5.39 16.47 -5.58
N LYS A 135 4.74 16.69 -4.43
CA LYS A 135 5.23 17.62 -3.40
C LYS A 135 6.25 17.01 -2.45
N LEU A 136 6.10 15.73 -2.12
CA LEU A 136 6.95 15.08 -1.13
C LEU A 136 8.21 14.48 -1.74
N LEU A 137 8.13 13.86 -2.92
CA LEU A 137 9.29 13.20 -3.50
C LEU A 137 10.27 14.25 -4.08
N PRO A 138 11.53 14.30 -3.64
CA PRO A 138 12.54 15.22 -4.19
C PRO A 138 12.69 15.08 -5.72
N ASP A 139 12.99 16.18 -6.42
CA ASP A 139 13.12 16.18 -7.88
C ASP A 139 14.18 15.19 -8.37
N ASN A 140 15.34 15.11 -7.70
CA ASN A 140 16.41 14.18 -8.04
C ASN A 140 15.98 12.70 -7.95
N GLN A 141 15.01 12.36 -7.11
CA GLN A 141 14.46 11.00 -6.98
C GLN A 141 13.41 10.68 -8.06
N ARG A 142 12.99 11.68 -8.85
CA ARG A 142 12.13 11.52 -10.04
C ARG A 142 12.93 11.42 -11.33
N GLU A 143 14.21 11.80 -11.30
CA GLU A 143 15.11 11.71 -12.44
C GLU A 143 15.58 10.28 -12.71
N ARG A 144 16.28 10.12 -13.83
CA ARG A 144 16.83 8.82 -14.23
C ARG A 144 18.02 8.46 -13.35
N PRO A 145 18.04 7.24 -12.76
CA PRO A 145 19.14 6.83 -11.92
C PRO A 145 20.41 6.66 -12.76
N LEU A 146 21.53 7.09 -12.19
CA LEU A 146 22.85 7.08 -12.81
C LEU A 146 23.69 5.98 -12.14
N LEU A 147 24.38 5.18 -12.94
CA LEU A 147 25.41 4.25 -12.48
C LEU A 147 26.77 4.84 -12.86
N SER A 148 27.62 5.12 -11.87
CA SER A 148 28.94 5.73 -12.09
C SER A 148 28.86 6.99 -12.96
N MET A 149 27.93 7.90 -12.61
CA MET A 149 27.66 9.18 -13.30
C MET A 149 27.08 9.07 -14.73
N ALA A 150 26.67 7.88 -15.17
CA ALA A 150 26.07 7.68 -16.50
C ALA A 150 24.68 7.02 -16.39
N PRO A 151 23.71 7.37 -17.26
CA PRO A 151 22.42 6.69 -17.29
C PRO A 151 22.58 5.18 -17.56
N SER A 152 21.95 4.34 -16.74
CA SER A 152 22.08 2.88 -16.86
C SER A 152 20.73 2.18 -16.92
N LEU A 153 20.50 1.51 -18.06
CA LEU A 153 19.32 0.64 -18.25
C LEU A 153 19.32 -0.56 -17.29
N GLU A 154 20.49 -1.03 -16.86
CA GLU A 154 20.59 -2.15 -15.93
C GLU A 154 20.13 -1.74 -14.53
N LEU A 155 20.52 -0.55 -14.08
CA LEU A 155 20.08 0.03 -12.81
C LEU A 155 18.56 0.29 -12.82
N GLU A 156 18.03 0.86 -13.90
CA GLU A 156 16.57 1.02 -14.06
C GLU A 156 15.83 -0.32 -13.98
N ARG A 157 16.35 -1.36 -14.64
CA ARG A 157 15.79 -2.71 -14.58
C ARG A 157 15.89 -3.27 -13.16
N ALA A 158 16.99 -3.04 -12.45
CA ALA A 158 17.16 -3.47 -11.07
C ALA A 158 16.10 -2.84 -10.14
N ILE A 159 15.90 -1.53 -10.24
CA ILE A 159 14.88 -0.79 -9.46
C ILE A 159 13.47 -1.27 -9.81
N THR A 160 13.18 -1.40 -11.11
CA THR A 160 11.85 -1.80 -11.60
C THR A 160 11.51 -3.23 -11.21
N ASN A 161 12.44 -4.17 -11.41
CA ASN A 161 12.25 -5.57 -11.02
C ASN A 161 12.19 -5.75 -9.50
N SER A 162 12.78 -4.84 -8.73
CA SER A 162 12.68 -4.87 -7.27
C SER A 162 11.30 -4.44 -6.75
N MET A 163 10.48 -3.79 -7.58
CA MET A 163 9.15 -3.34 -7.18
C MET A 163 8.17 -4.53 -7.21
N GLN A 164 7.58 -4.84 -6.04
CA GLN A 164 6.51 -5.82 -5.91
C GLN A 164 5.40 -5.23 -5.03
N LYS A 165 4.19 -5.06 -5.57
CA LYS A 165 3.14 -4.31 -4.84
C LYS A 165 2.35 -5.20 -3.89
N MET A 166 2.19 -6.48 -4.24
CA MET A 166 1.46 -7.46 -3.43
C MET A 166 2.26 -8.75 -3.22
N GLN A 167 2.04 -9.40 -2.08
CA GLN A 167 2.61 -10.69 -1.73
C GLN A 167 1.52 -11.65 -1.22
N ALA A 168 1.79 -12.95 -1.29
CA ALA A 168 0.90 -14.05 -0.93
C ALA A 168 -0.39 -14.20 -1.75
N ASN A 169 -0.56 -13.49 -2.88
CA ASN A 169 -1.75 -13.62 -3.73
C ASN A 169 -1.73 -14.94 -4.52
N THR A 170 -1.84 -16.05 -3.81
CA THR A 170 -1.86 -17.38 -4.40
C THR A 170 -3.17 -17.57 -5.15
N LEU A 171 -3.07 -18.12 -6.36
CA LEU A 171 -4.18 -18.69 -7.12
C LEU A 171 -4.74 -19.96 -6.44
N ARG A 172 -4.63 -20.07 -5.09
CA ARG A 172 -5.30 -21.15 -4.37
C ARG A 172 -6.78 -21.01 -4.73
N LYS A 173 -7.33 -22.06 -5.35
CA LYS A 173 -8.78 -22.19 -5.47
C LYS A 173 -9.28 -22.01 -4.06
N SER A 174 -9.99 -20.91 -3.81
CA SER A 174 -10.81 -20.70 -2.63
C SER A 174 -11.36 -22.06 -2.24
N ARG A 175 -11.07 -22.56 -1.03
CA ARG A 175 -11.92 -23.59 -0.46
C ARG A 175 -13.35 -23.05 -0.61
N ASP A 176 -14.29 -23.86 -1.08
CA ASP A 176 -15.51 -23.37 -1.74
C ASP A 176 -16.37 -22.39 -0.92
N ILE A 177 -16.08 -22.17 0.37
CA ILE A 177 -16.72 -21.17 1.24
C ILE A 177 -15.70 -20.64 2.28
N GLN A 178 -15.08 -19.48 2.06
CA GLN A 178 -14.38 -18.71 3.11
C GLN A 178 -14.64 -17.23 2.93
N SER A 179 -15.00 -16.52 4.02
CA SER A 179 -15.05 -15.05 4.01
C SER A 179 -13.62 -14.51 4.12
N ILE A 180 -13.41 -13.28 3.63
CA ILE A 180 -12.13 -12.58 3.75
C ILE A 180 -12.29 -11.50 4.79
N THR A 181 -11.50 -11.60 5.86
CA THR A 181 -11.34 -10.53 6.85
C THR A 181 -9.91 -9.98 6.82
N SER A 182 -9.63 -8.91 7.57
CA SER A 182 -8.28 -8.35 7.65
C SER A 182 -7.94 -7.77 9.00
N ALA A 183 -6.64 -7.73 9.29
CA ALA A 183 -6.07 -6.96 10.38
C ALA A 183 -5.10 -5.92 9.80
N ARG A 184 -5.02 -4.75 10.44
CA ARG A 184 -4.11 -3.68 10.00
C ARG A 184 -3.17 -3.28 11.13
N PHE A 185 -1.97 -2.84 10.75
CA PHE A 185 -1.16 -2.09 11.71
C PHE A 185 -1.89 -0.80 12.12
N PRO A 186 -1.69 -0.33 13.36
CA PRO A 186 -2.11 1.01 13.72
C PRO A 186 -1.42 2.02 12.80
N ARG A 187 -2.23 2.69 11.95
CA ARG A 187 -1.76 3.47 10.79
C ARG A 187 -0.68 4.47 11.12
N VAL A 188 -0.85 5.12 12.26
CA VAL A 188 -0.06 6.25 12.68
C VAL A 188 1.36 5.81 13.07
N PRO A 189 1.58 4.95 14.10
CA PRO A 189 2.92 4.45 14.41
C PRO A 189 3.52 3.65 13.24
N TYR A 190 2.71 2.95 12.46
CA TYR A 190 3.17 2.27 11.25
C TYR A 190 3.79 3.24 10.23
N THR A 191 3.12 4.36 9.97
CA THR A 191 3.60 5.41 9.07
C THR A 191 4.86 6.09 9.62
N LEU A 192 4.90 6.38 10.92
CA LEU A 192 6.09 6.94 11.55
C LEU A 192 7.31 6.04 11.37
N THR A 193 7.15 4.74 11.65
CA THR A 193 8.19 3.74 11.45
C THR A 193 8.64 3.73 10.00
N MET A 194 7.70 3.55 9.06
CA MET A 194 7.98 3.57 7.62
C MET A 194 8.81 4.79 7.21
N LEU A 195 8.33 6.01 7.49
CA LEU A 195 8.98 7.23 7.03
C LEU A 195 10.33 7.53 7.72
N ASN A 196 10.62 6.89 8.86
CA ASN A 196 11.87 7.06 9.60
C ASN A 196 12.97 6.04 9.25
N LEU A 197 12.70 5.10 8.34
CA LEU A 197 13.71 4.19 7.81
C LEU A 197 14.68 4.90 6.84
N LEU A 198 15.73 4.20 6.43
CA LEU A 198 16.69 4.70 5.45
C LEU A 198 16.20 4.49 4.03
N TYR A 199 16.41 5.49 3.19
CA TYR A 199 16.03 5.50 1.79
C TYR A 199 17.20 5.96 0.91
N PRO A 200 17.22 5.57 -0.38
CA PRO A 200 18.17 6.12 -1.34
C PRO A 200 18.16 7.66 -1.32
N ALA A 201 19.32 8.26 -1.03
CA ALA A 201 19.45 9.72 -0.91
C ALA A 201 19.90 10.38 -2.23
N SER A 202 20.65 9.64 -3.04
CA SER A 202 21.16 10.09 -4.34
C SER A 202 20.47 9.38 -5.50
N ASN A 203 20.52 9.98 -6.68
CA ASN A 203 20.24 9.31 -7.96
C ASN A 203 21.50 8.66 -8.54
N GLU A 204 22.68 8.89 -7.95
CA GLU A 204 23.96 8.29 -8.35
C GLU A 204 24.27 7.04 -7.54
N TYR A 205 24.52 5.95 -8.26
CA TYR A 205 24.83 4.64 -7.71
C TYR A 205 26.23 4.21 -8.13
N THR A 206 26.87 3.42 -7.27
CA THR A 206 28.11 2.69 -7.55
C THR A 206 27.83 1.20 -7.59
N MET A 207 28.65 0.47 -8.36
CA MET A 207 28.58 -0.98 -8.43
C MET A 207 29.52 -1.59 -7.39
N ASN A 208 29.03 -2.60 -6.69
CA ASN A 208 29.79 -3.43 -5.75
C ASN A 208 29.59 -4.91 -6.12
N GLN A 209 30.70 -5.65 -6.25
CA GLN A 209 30.72 -7.06 -6.62
C GLN A 209 31.16 -7.99 -5.47
N ASN A 210 31.39 -7.46 -4.26
CA ASN A 210 31.91 -8.23 -3.13
C ASN A 210 30.99 -9.39 -2.72
N PHE A 211 29.68 -9.28 -2.99
CA PHE A 211 28.69 -10.30 -2.65
C PHE A 211 28.44 -11.32 -3.78
N ASN A 212 29.06 -11.14 -4.95
CA ASN A 212 28.75 -11.93 -6.12
C ASN A 212 29.13 -13.41 -5.93
N GLY A 213 28.15 -14.29 -6.08
CA GLY A 213 28.31 -15.74 -5.99
C GLY A 213 28.16 -16.31 -4.58
N TYR A 214 28.07 -15.48 -3.54
CA TYR A 214 27.84 -15.94 -2.18
C TYR A 214 26.43 -16.51 -2.03
N MET A 215 26.32 -17.61 -1.28
CA MET A 215 25.05 -18.20 -0.89
C MET A 215 24.78 -17.90 0.58
N ILE A 216 23.59 -17.39 0.88
CA ILE A 216 23.16 -17.08 2.25
C ILE A 216 21.75 -17.62 2.52
N GLY A 217 21.45 -17.81 3.81
CA GLY A 217 20.11 -18.09 4.29
C GLY A 217 19.84 -19.54 4.64
N GLN A 218 18.55 -19.87 4.76
CA GLN A 218 18.11 -21.14 5.36
C GLN A 218 17.48 -22.10 4.34
N SER A 219 17.71 -23.39 4.54
CA SER A 219 17.00 -24.47 3.85
C SER A 219 16.39 -25.46 4.84
N GLU A 220 15.45 -26.28 4.40
CA GLU A 220 14.83 -27.35 5.23
C GLU A 220 15.86 -28.34 5.84
N LYS A 221 17.07 -28.43 5.27
CA LYS A 221 18.02 -29.52 5.56
C LYS A 221 19.38 -29.07 6.08
N SER A 222 19.69 -27.77 6.10
CA SER A 222 21.00 -27.27 6.56
C SER A 222 21.04 -25.76 6.79
N ASN A 223 21.86 -25.36 7.77
CA ASN A 223 22.45 -24.02 7.85
C ASN A 223 23.70 -23.99 6.94
N ILE A 224 23.95 -22.88 6.24
CA ILE A 224 25.10 -22.75 5.36
C ILE A 224 26.30 -22.29 6.20
N CYS A 225 27.45 -22.95 6.05
CA CYS A 225 28.68 -22.52 6.73
C CYS A 225 29.18 -21.18 6.13
N GLY A 226 29.42 -20.17 6.97
CA GLY A 226 29.96 -18.86 6.55
C GLY A 226 28.95 -17.84 6.04
N ASP A 227 27.66 -18.18 6.00
CA ASP A 227 26.60 -17.24 5.60
C ASP A 227 26.43 -16.06 6.59
N THR A 228 26.77 -16.30 7.84
CA THR A 228 26.57 -15.37 8.96
C THR A 228 27.46 -14.14 8.80
N ASP A 229 28.70 -14.30 8.34
CA ASP A 229 29.61 -13.16 8.11
C ASP A 229 29.12 -12.29 6.95
N VAL A 230 28.67 -12.90 5.86
CA VAL A 230 28.10 -12.20 4.70
C VAL A 230 26.82 -11.47 5.08
N LEU A 231 25.95 -12.11 5.86
CA LEU A 231 24.71 -11.50 6.35
C LEU A 231 24.99 -10.33 7.30
N ASN A 232 26.00 -10.47 8.17
CA ASN A 232 26.45 -9.39 9.04
C ASN A 232 27.00 -8.22 8.22
N GLU A 233 27.83 -8.47 7.20
CA GLU A 233 28.35 -7.43 6.32
C GLU A 233 27.23 -6.69 5.58
N LEU A 234 26.25 -7.41 5.02
CA LEU A 234 25.06 -6.81 4.41
C LEU A 234 24.24 -5.99 5.41
N THR A 235 24.11 -6.48 6.65
CA THR A 235 23.36 -5.81 7.71
C THR A 235 24.04 -4.52 8.15
N GLU A 236 25.37 -4.52 8.31
CA GLU A 236 26.16 -3.31 8.59
C GLU A 236 26.08 -2.32 7.43
N LEU A 237 26.16 -2.81 6.19
CA LEU A 237 26.01 -1.97 5.00
C LEU A 237 24.64 -1.28 4.96
N ALA A 238 23.57 -2.00 5.28
CA ALA A 238 22.20 -1.48 5.30
C ALA A 238 21.96 -0.36 6.33
N LYS A 239 22.85 -0.17 7.31
CA LYS A 239 22.77 0.93 8.29
C LYS A 239 23.19 2.28 7.72
N THR A 240 23.91 2.30 6.61
CA THR A 240 24.49 3.53 6.04
C THR A 240 24.21 3.68 4.54
N HIS A 241 23.91 2.58 3.85
CA HIS A 241 23.72 2.55 2.41
C HIS A 241 22.36 1.97 2.05
N CYS A 242 21.88 2.38 0.88
CA CYS A 242 20.74 1.79 0.20
C CYS A 242 21.20 1.25 -1.16
N GLY A 243 20.55 0.23 -1.68
CA GLY A 243 20.91 -0.40 -2.92
C GLY A 243 19.97 -1.51 -3.35
N PHE A 244 20.23 -2.01 -4.55
CA PHE A 244 19.53 -3.13 -5.15
C PHE A 244 20.54 -4.23 -5.44
N ILE A 245 20.31 -5.40 -4.86
CA ILE A 245 21.16 -6.57 -5.01
C ILE A 245 20.46 -7.61 -5.88
N GLU A 246 21.21 -8.22 -6.78
CA GLU A 246 20.73 -9.35 -7.55
C GLU A 246 20.58 -10.57 -6.62
N VAL A 247 19.43 -11.23 -6.72
CA VAL A 247 19.03 -12.35 -5.88
C VAL A 247 18.49 -13.47 -6.77
N GLU A 248 19.11 -14.63 -6.67
CA GLU A 248 18.60 -15.89 -7.20
C GLU A 248 18.09 -16.75 -6.03
N GLN A 249 16.77 -16.97 -5.95
CA GLN A 249 16.18 -17.83 -4.94
C GLN A 249 16.38 -19.30 -5.34
N ILE A 250 17.23 -20.02 -4.60
CA ILE A 250 17.56 -21.42 -4.87
C ILE A 250 16.51 -22.35 -4.27
N SER A 251 16.11 -22.09 -3.03
CA SER A 251 15.06 -22.84 -2.34
C SER A 251 14.36 -22.00 -1.28
N SER A 252 13.17 -22.44 -0.87
CA SER A 252 12.39 -21.86 0.22
C SER A 252 11.94 -22.94 1.17
N ILE A 253 11.82 -22.61 2.45
CA ILE A 253 11.16 -23.47 3.43
C ILE A 253 9.72 -23.70 2.96
N SER A 254 9.31 -24.96 2.89
CA SER A 254 8.03 -25.42 2.33
C SER A 254 6.82 -24.78 2.99
N LYS A 255 6.89 -24.57 4.31
CA LYS A 255 5.85 -23.89 5.09
C LYS A 255 5.55 -22.47 4.59
N TYR A 256 6.54 -21.79 4.02
CA TYR A 256 6.46 -20.38 3.66
C TYR A 256 6.41 -20.12 2.16
N SER A 257 6.72 -21.12 1.33
CA SER A 257 6.79 -20.98 -0.13
C SER A 257 5.49 -20.49 -0.77
N ASP A 258 4.35 -20.88 -0.21
CA ASP A 258 3.03 -20.47 -0.66
C ASP A 258 2.68 -19.05 -0.21
N TYR A 259 3.18 -18.59 0.93
CA TYR A 259 2.82 -17.29 1.49
C TYR A 259 3.78 -16.18 1.04
N TRP A 260 5.08 -16.47 0.88
CA TRP A 260 6.09 -15.45 0.63
C TRP A 260 6.87 -15.68 -0.66
N PRO A 261 6.20 -15.83 -1.83
CA PRO A 261 6.92 -16.05 -3.06
C PRO A 261 7.70 -14.79 -3.47
N PHE A 262 8.97 -14.97 -3.83
CA PHE A 262 9.76 -13.93 -4.47
C PHE A 262 9.33 -13.84 -5.94
N GLY A 263 8.76 -12.71 -6.36
CA GLY A 263 8.44 -12.45 -7.77
C GLY A 263 7.23 -13.19 -8.36
N LYS A 264 6.33 -13.79 -7.56
CA LYS A 264 5.04 -14.31 -8.07
C LYS A 264 3.90 -13.30 -7.85
N GLU A 265 4.00 -12.12 -8.47
CA GLU A 265 2.84 -11.24 -8.59
C GLU A 265 2.09 -11.65 -9.87
N LEU A 266 0.88 -12.21 -9.74
CA LEU A 266 -0.09 -12.50 -10.83
C LEU A 266 0.53 -12.65 -12.24
N GLN A 267 1.05 -13.84 -12.57
CA GLN A 267 1.56 -14.19 -13.91
C GLN A 267 2.70 -13.30 -14.46
N SER A 268 3.46 -12.60 -13.62
CA SER A 268 4.66 -11.89 -14.07
C SER A 268 5.77 -12.86 -14.51
N THR A 269 5.95 -12.98 -15.83
CA THR A 269 7.15 -13.48 -16.48
C THR A 269 7.96 -12.28 -16.98
N PRO A 270 9.29 -12.21 -16.78
CA PRO A 270 10.23 -13.17 -16.17
C PRO A 270 10.29 -13.12 -14.63
N PRO A 271 10.89 -14.14 -13.96
CA PRO A 271 11.06 -14.16 -12.51
C PRO A 271 11.85 -12.94 -12.02
N ARG A 272 11.42 -12.39 -10.88
CA ARG A 272 12.10 -11.30 -10.18
C ARG A 272 13.53 -11.73 -9.80
N ARG A 273 14.51 -10.86 -10.05
CA ARG A 273 15.94 -11.10 -9.79
C ARG A 273 16.62 -10.04 -8.95
N TRP A 274 15.89 -9.01 -8.52
CA TRP A 274 16.46 -7.88 -7.78
C TRP A 274 15.65 -7.61 -6.54
N ALA A 275 16.33 -7.29 -5.45
CA ALA A 275 15.74 -6.92 -4.17
C ALA A 275 16.44 -5.70 -3.59
N ALA A 276 15.69 -4.89 -2.84
CA ALA A 276 16.32 -3.92 -1.95
C ALA A 276 17.16 -4.68 -0.91
N ILE A 277 18.30 -4.13 -0.48
CA ILE A 277 19.18 -4.76 0.55
C ILE A 277 18.38 -5.32 1.75
N PRO A 278 17.49 -4.55 2.42
CA PRO A 278 16.75 -5.07 3.58
C PRO A 278 15.85 -6.26 3.24
N GLU A 279 15.35 -6.36 2.01
CA GLU A 279 14.54 -7.50 1.57
C GLU A 279 15.39 -8.74 1.28
N ALA A 280 16.60 -8.58 0.76
CA ALA A 280 17.54 -9.70 0.60
C ALA A 280 17.94 -10.29 1.97
N ILE A 281 18.22 -9.42 2.96
CA ILE A 281 18.46 -9.81 4.35
C ILE A 281 17.23 -10.56 4.92
N ASP A 282 16.03 -10.03 4.67
CA ASP A 282 14.79 -10.65 5.12
C ASP A 282 14.56 -12.04 4.49
N LEU A 283 14.76 -12.16 3.17
CA LEU A 283 14.62 -13.40 2.39
C LEU A 283 15.51 -14.53 2.92
N ALA A 284 16.73 -14.21 3.35
CA ALA A 284 17.66 -15.18 3.91
C ALA A 284 17.10 -15.91 5.15
N ASN A 285 16.13 -15.32 5.86
CA ASN A 285 15.52 -15.95 7.05
C ASN A 285 14.55 -17.09 6.73
N TYR A 286 14.17 -17.29 5.46
CA TYR A 286 13.19 -18.31 5.08
C TYR A 286 13.46 -18.94 3.70
N SER A 287 14.57 -18.56 3.07
CA SER A 287 14.99 -19.06 1.78
C SER A 287 16.50 -19.09 1.69
N MET A 288 17.00 -20.02 0.89
CA MET A 288 18.39 -20.03 0.45
C MET A 288 18.48 -19.22 -0.82
N ILE A 289 19.32 -18.19 -0.80
CA ILE A 289 19.50 -17.27 -1.92
C ILE A 289 20.97 -17.16 -2.31
N LYS A 290 21.22 -17.01 -3.61
CA LYS A 290 22.52 -16.65 -4.15
C LYS A 290 22.51 -15.16 -4.50
N LEU A 291 23.54 -14.46 -4.03
CA LEU A 291 23.72 -13.04 -4.24
C LEU A 291 24.54 -12.79 -5.51
N GLY A 292 24.22 -11.69 -6.20
CA GLY A 292 24.94 -11.24 -7.39
C GLY A 292 25.46 -9.82 -7.23
N THR A 293 25.32 -9.03 -8.30
CA THR A 293 25.79 -7.64 -8.33
C THR A 293 24.94 -6.76 -7.41
N LEU A 294 25.59 -5.82 -6.71
CA LEU A 294 24.94 -4.79 -5.90
C LEU A 294 25.14 -3.41 -6.53
N TYR A 295 24.05 -2.65 -6.71
CA TYR A 295 24.09 -1.22 -6.99
C TYR A 295 23.75 -0.46 -5.72
N MET A 296 24.63 0.43 -5.26
CA MET A 296 24.48 1.11 -3.97
C MET A 296 24.67 2.62 -4.05
N THR A 297 24.02 3.31 -3.12
CA THR A 297 24.07 4.76 -2.87
C THR A 297 24.07 4.98 -1.35
N GLU A 298 24.39 6.19 -0.92
CA GLU A 298 24.16 6.63 0.46
C GLU A 298 22.67 6.50 0.83
N GLY A 299 22.41 6.02 2.05
CA GLY A 299 21.09 5.96 2.65
C GLY A 299 20.85 7.10 3.63
N LYS A 300 19.71 7.80 3.51
CA LYS A 300 19.29 8.84 4.46
C LYS A 300 17.82 8.71 4.82
N LYS A 301 17.43 9.28 5.96
CA LYS A 301 16.02 9.51 6.27
C LYS A 301 15.42 10.47 5.25
N LEU A 302 14.12 10.32 4.99
CA LEU A 302 13.41 11.27 4.14
C LEU A 302 13.46 12.68 4.74
N PRO A 303 13.63 13.74 3.94
CA PRO A 303 13.78 15.11 4.45
C PRO A 303 12.51 15.63 5.15
N PHE A 304 11.35 15.03 4.84
CA PHE A 304 10.05 15.32 5.45
C PHE A 304 9.62 14.25 6.47
N ALA A 305 10.51 13.33 6.86
CA ALA A 305 10.17 12.30 7.83
C ALA A 305 9.66 12.97 9.13
N PRO A 306 8.46 12.60 9.60
CA PRO A 306 7.89 13.21 10.80
C PRO A 306 8.77 12.89 12.01
N THR A 307 8.96 13.90 12.87
CA THR A 307 9.46 13.67 14.22
C THR A 307 8.44 12.84 14.99
N MET A 308 8.92 11.94 15.86
CA MET A 308 8.03 11.22 16.77
C MET A 308 7.29 12.25 17.64
N PRO A 309 5.95 12.24 17.65
CA PRO A 309 5.20 13.19 18.47
C PRO A 309 5.28 12.80 19.94
N GLU A 310 5.04 13.78 20.80
CA GLU A 310 4.98 13.56 22.24
C GLU A 310 3.77 12.66 22.59
N PRO A 311 3.92 11.71 23.54
CA PRO A 311 2.88 10.72 23.87
C PRO A 311 1.51 11.31 24.26
N ASN A 312 1.45 12.58 24.66
CA ASN A 312 0.25 13.27 25.13
C ASN A 312 -0.60 13.89 24.00
N GLU A 313 -0.17 13.81 22.74
CA GLU A 313 -0.91 14.38 21.61
C GLU A 313 -2.05 13.48 21.13
N VAL A 314 -3.15 13.39 21.88
CA VAL A 314 -4.31 12.51 21.58
C VAL A 314 -4.87 12.68 20.15
N ARG A 315 -4.79 13.90 19.58
CA ARG A 315 -5.24 14.17 18.20
C ARG A 315 -4.49 13.33 17.17
N PHE A 316 -3.23 12.99 17.43
CA PHE A 316 -2.37 12.19 16.57
C PHE A 316 -3.00 10.84 16.22
N LEU A 317 -3.73 10.22 17.16
CA LEU A 317 -4.33 8.89 17.01
C LEU A 317 -5.75 8.90 16.41
N SER A 318 -6.27 10.06 15.99
CA SER A 318 -7.61 10.13 15.38
C SER A 318 -7.69 9.35 14.06
N TYR A 319 -8.87 8.79 13.75
CA TYR A 319 -9.10 8.03 12.52
C TYR A 319 -8.68 8.79 11.26
N ILE A 320 -9.03 10.08 11.17
CA ILE A 320 -8.67 10.93 10.03
C ILE A 320 -7.16 11.15 9.95
N ASN A 321 -6.47 11.38 11.07
CA ASN A 321 -5.00 11.48 11.04
C ASN A 321 -4.35 10.16 10.62
N GLY A 322 -4.91 9.02 11.04
CA GLY A 322 -4.53 7.71 10.52
C GLY A 322 -4.64 7.64 9.00
N LEU A 323 -5.80 8.02 8.44
CA LEU A 323 -6.01 8.03 6.99
C LEU A 323 -5.03 8.95 6.26
N VAL A 324 -4.80 10.17 6.76
CA VAL A 324 -3.82 11.10 6.18
C VAL A 324 -2.42 10.46 6.15
N ASN A 325 -1.98 9.88 7.27
CA ASN A 325 -0.68 9.21 7.36
C ASN A 325 -0.56 8.04 6.36
N GLU A 326 -1.61 7.21 6.25
CA GLU A 326 -1.66 6.14 5.24
C GLU A 326 -1.54 6.70 3.83
N ILE A 327 -2.25 7.78 3.52
CA ILE A 327 -2.20 8.46 2.22
C ILE A 327 -0.80 9.01 1.94
N VAL A 328 -0.12 9.58 2.93
CA VAL A 328 1.24 10.13 2.76
C VAL A 328 2.22 9.06 2.32
N TRP A 329 2.37 7.98 3.10
CA TRP A 329 3.37 6.96 2.76
C TRP A 329 2.98 6.22 1.49
N THR A 330 1.68 5.94 1.27
CA THR A 330 1.23 5.26 0.05
C THR A 330 1.38 6.13 -1.20
N SER A 331 1.34 7.45 -1.06
CA SER A 331 1.63 8.38 -2.16
C SER A 331 3.09 8.28 -2.58
N ILE A 332 4.03 8.15 -1.63
CA ILE A 332 5.45 7.99 -1.94
C ILE A 332 5.74 6.55 -2.46
N ALA A 333 4.95 5.57 -2.01
CA ALA A 333 4.97 4.19 -2.50
C ALA A 333 4.34 4.01 -3.90
N TYR A 334 3.85 5.09 -4.51
CA TYR A 334 3.19 5.10 -5.81
C TYR A 334 4.19 5.47 -6.91
N SER A 335 4.01 4.87 -8.09
CA SER A 335 4.67 5.28 -9.33
C SER A 335 3.59 5.89 -10.22
N GLN A 336 3.83 7.10 -10.72
CA GLN A 336 2.92 7.83 -11.58
C GLN A 336 2.80 7.17 -12.96
N ALA A 337 1.68 7.40 -13.64
CA ALA A 337 1.45 6.87 -14.99
C ALA A 337 2.46 7.39 -16.03
N ASN A 338 3.04 8.56 -15.79
CA ASN A 338 4.08 9.15 -16.64
C ASN A 338 5.50 8.79 -16.16
N ASP A 339 5.64 8.15 -14.99
CA ASP A 339 6.93 7.67 -14.55
C ASP A 339 7.32 6.51 -15.46
N ARG A 340 8.46 6.65 -16.14
CA ARG A 340 9.00 5.57 -16.98
C ARG A 340 9.39 4.35 -16.15
N TYR A 341 9.68 4.55 -14.87
CA TYR A 341 10.08 3.54 -13.88
C TYR A 341 9.66 3.97 -12.46
N PRO A 342 9.42 3.03 -11.53
CA PRO A 342 9.20 3.38 -10.12
C PRO A 342 10.43 4.08 -9.54
N SER A 343 10.23 5.04 -8.63
CA SER A 343 11.36 5.69 -7.94
C SER A 343 12.05 4.70 -6.99
N PRO A 344 13.37 4.80 -6.76
CA PRO A 344 14.08 3.96 -5.80
C PRO A 344 13.46 3.98 -4.40
N VAL A 345 13.01 5.16 -3.95
CA VAL A 345 12.29 5.35 -2.69
C VAL A 345 10.98 4.54 -2.67
N SER A 346 10.19 4.59 -3.74
CA SER A 346 8.93 3.84 -3.81
C SER A 346 9.16 2.33 -3.67
N THR A 347 10.22 1.81 -4.29
CA THR A 347 10.62 0.41 -4.19
C THR A 347 11.05 0.04 -2.76
N TYR A 348 11.82 0.90 -2.10
CA TYR A 348 12.23 0.73 -0.70
C TYR A 348 11.05 0.72 0.27
N ILE A 349 10.13 1.68 0.13
CA ILE A 349 8.89 1.73 0.93
C ILE A 349 8.10 0.41 0.76
N ARG A 350 8.00 -0.10 -0.46
CA ARG A 350 7.30 -1.37 -0.70
C ARG A 350 8.05 -2.56 -0.12
N ALA A 351 9.38 -2.56 -0.12
CA ALA A 351 10.18 -3.60 0.53
C ALA A 351 9.93 -3.60 2.04
N TYR A 352 9.96 -2.44 2.69
CA TYR A 352 9.67 -2.32 4.12
C TYR A 352 8.24 -2.73 4.50
N ASP A 353 7.23 -2.35 3.70
CA ASP A 353 5.84 -2.78 3.88
C ASP A 353 5.74 -4.32 3.87
N ARG A 354 6.38 -4.98 2.89
CA ARG A 354 6.44 -6.44 2.79
C ARG A 354 7.13 -7.08 3.99
N ILE A 355 8.32 -6.60 4.37
CA ILE A 355 9.10 -7.15 5.49
C ILE A 355 8.28 -7.08 6.79
N MET A 356 7.73 -5.91 7.11
CA MET A 356 6.95 -5.74 8.34
C MET A 356 5.68 -6.57 8.36
N LEU A 357 4.93 -6.63 7.25
CA LEU A 357 3.74 -7.47 7.15
C LEU A 357 4.09 -8.95 7.22
N ARG A 358 5.19 -9.39 6.59
CA ARG A 358 5.65 -10.77 6.64
C ARG A 358 6.02 -11.19 8.06
N LEU A 359 6.75 -10.36 8.79
CA LEU A 359 7.13 -10.63 10.18
C LEU A 359 5.90 -10.88 11.06
N LYS A 360 4.81 -10.13 10.85
CA LYS A 360 3.53 -10.38 11.54
C LYS A 360 2.78 -11.59 10.97
N ALA A 361 2.70 -11.71 9.65
CA ALA A 361 2.06 -12.83 8.96
C ALA A 361 2.63 -14.18 9.38
N LYS A 362 3.93 -14.23 9.69
CA LYS A 362 4.61 -15.42 10.21
C LYS A 362 3.95 -15.95 11.48
N THR A 363 3.60 -15.11 12.45
CA THR A 363 2.88 -15.56 13.65
C THR A 363 1.57 -16.26 13.29
N PHE A 364 0.79 -15.67 12.38
CA PHE A 364 -0.49 -16.24 11.95
C PHE A 364 -0.31 -17.59 11.24
N VAL A 365 0.62 -17.68 10.29
CA VAL A 365 0.95 -18.92 9.58
C VAL A 365 1.47 -19.99 10.54
N ASP A 366 2.29 -19.61 11.52
CA ASP A 366 2.80 -20.53 12.54
C ASP A 366 1.69 -21.09 13.44
N ASN A 367 0.63 -20.32 13.64
CA ASN A 367 -0.58 -20.71 14.36
C ASN A 367 -1.66 -21.34 13.45
N GLN A 368 -1.31 -21.75 12.24
CA GLN A 368 -2.21 -22.40 11.27
C GLN A 368 -3.40 -21.53 10.82
N ILE A 369 -3.27 -20.20 10.91
CA ILE A 369 -4.23 -19.27 10.32
C ILE A 369 -3.90 -19.09 8.84
N GLU A 370 -4.90 -19.24 7.98
CA GLU A 370 -4.72 -19.14 6.53
C GLU A 370 -4.64 -17.67 6.07
N VAL A 371 -3.44 -17.23 5.70
CA VAL A 371 -3.20 -15.87 5.17
C VAL A 371 -3.50 -15.85 3.67
N SER A 372 -4.40 -14.94 3.27
CA SER A 372 -4.81 -14.72 1.88
C SER A 372 -3.85 -13.81 1.13
N SER A 373 -3.53 -12.66 1.69
CA SER A 373 -2.67 -11.65 1.07
C SER A 373 -2.27 -10.60 2.10
N PHE A 374 -1.22 -9.84 1.83
CA PHE A 374 -0.91 -8.68 2.64
C PHE A 374 -0.37 -7.55 1.77
N ASN A 375 -0.84 -6.34 2.06
CA ASN A 375 -0.43 -5.10 1.41
C ASN A 375 -0.84 -3.88 2.25
N THR A 376 -0.10 -2.78 2.11
CA THR A 376 -0.53 -1.47 2.60
C THR A 376 -0.85 -1.47 4.10
N GLY A 377 0.06 -2.03 4.89
CA GLY A 377 -0.11 -2.19 6.34
C GLY A 377 -1.28 -3.09 6.75
N SER A 378 -1.82 -3.94 5.85
CA SER A 378 -2.91 -4.88 6.14
C SER A 378 -2.55 -6.33 5.79
N ILE A 379 -2.98 -7.27 6.63
CA ILE A 379 -2.94 -8.71 6.40
C ILE A 379 -4.38 -9.19 6.26
N ARG A 380 -4.66 -9.97 5.22
CA ARG A 380 -5.96 -10.56 4.95
C ARG A 380 -5.93 -12.05 5.22
N PHE A 381 -7.02 -12.55 5.78
CA PHE A 381 -7.17 -13.93 6.20
C PHE A 381 -8.37 -14.53 5.49
N TYR A 382 -8.24 -15.80 5.14
CA TYR A 382 -9.42 -16.61 4.86
C TYR A 382 -9.94 -17.15 6.19
N ILE A 383 -11.24 -17.08 6.40
CA ILE A 383 -11.88 -17.59 7.62
C ILE A 383 -13.21 -18.26 7.29
N ASP A 384 -13.53 -19.32 8.02
CA ASP A 384 -14.88 -19.86 8.06
C ASP A 384 -15.69 -19.11 9.15
N PRO A 385 -16.64 -18.24 8.78
CA PRO A 385 -17.42 -17.48 9.76
C PRO A 385 -18.34 -18.38 10.62
N THR A 386 -18.53 -19.65 10.25
CA THR A 386 -19.28 -20.62 11.04
C THR A 386 -18.43 -21.28 12.13
N ASP A 387 -17.10 -21.28 11.98
CA ASP A 387 -16.16 -21.75 13.00
C ASP A 387 -15.86 -20.62 14.01
N LYS A 388 -16.63 -20.64 15.11
CA LYS A 388 -16.46 -19.70 16.21
C LYS A 388 -15.11 -19.83 16.91
N ALA A 389 -14.51 -21.02 16.94
CA ALA A 389 -13.23 -21.24 17.59
C ALA A 389 -12.08 -20.66 16.75
N GLU A 390 -12.13 -20.86 15.43
CA GLU A 390 -11.20 -20.22 14.49
C GLU A 390 -11.30 -18.70 14.56
N THR A 391 -12.52 -18.17 14.56
CA THR A 391 -12.78 -16.71 14.66
C THR A 391 -12.25 -16.12 15.95
N GLN A 392 -12.52 -16.76 17.08
CA GLN A 392 -12.02 -16.29 18.38
C GLN A 392 -10.49 -16.36 18.45
N LYS A 393 -9.88 -17.45 17.96
CA LYS A 393 -8.43 -17.60 17.90
C LYS A 393 -7.78 -16.52 17.03
N LEU A 394 -8.35 -16.23 15.85
CA LEU A 394 -7.87 -15.17 14.98
C LEU A 394 -7.92 -13.81 15.69
N LYS A 395 -9.04 -13.49 16.35
CA LYS A 395 -9.21 -12.25 17.11
C LYS A 395 -8.16 -12.09 18.20
N GLU A 396 -7.96 -13.12 19.02
CA GLU A 396 -6.96 -13.12 20.10
C GLU A 396 -5.55 -12.94 19.56
N LEU A 397 -5.21 -13.63 18.47
CA LEU A 397 -3.91 -13.48 17.81
C LEU A 397 -3.72 -12.06 17.27
N ILE A 398 -4.71 -11.49 16.58
CA ILE A 398 -4.65 -10.11 16.06
C ILE A 398 -4.33 -9.12 17.19
N LEU A 399 -5.04 -9.24 18.32
CA LEU A 399 -4.85 -8.36 19.48
C LEU A 399 -3.48 -8.57 20.13
N SER A 400 -3.02 -9.81 20.27
CA SER A 400 -1.69 -10.14 20.80
C SER A 400 -0.54 -9.57 19.96
N GLU A 401 -0.77 -9.46 18.65
CA GLU A 401 0.19 -8.89 17.69
C GLU A 401 0.13 -7.36 17.58
N ASN A 402 -0.68 -6.70 18.42
CA ASN A 402 -0.94 -5.26 18.41
C ASN A 402 -1.47 -4.75 17.06
N MET A 403 -2.28 -5.57 16.38
CA MET A 403 -2.95 -5.20 15.13
C MET A 403 -4.42 -4.83 15.41
N ILE A 404 -4.98 -4.01 14.53
CA ILE A 404 -6.37 -3.55 14.58
C ILE A 404 -7.22 -4.49 13.72
N PRO A 405 -8.16 -5.26 14.29
CA PRO A 405 -9.09 -6.07 13.50
C PRO A 405 -10.11 -5.20 12.77
N GLN A 406 -10.74 -5.75 11.73
CA GLN A 406 -11.98 -5.16 11.22
C GLN A 406 -13.08 -5.21 12.30
N ILE A 407 -13.97 -4.21 12.31
CA ILE A 407 -15.00 -4.08 13.37
C ILE A 407 -15.95 -5.28 13.40
N ASP A 408 -16.20 -5.94 12.28
CA ASP A 408 -17.02 -7.15 12.20
C ASP A 408 -16.42 -8.37 12.91
N LEU A 409 -15.12 -8.34 13.24
CA LEU A 409 -14.46 -9.33 14.10
C LEU A 409 -14.51 -8.98 15.60
N LEU A 410 -14.88 -7.75 15.96
CA LEU A 410 -15.02 -7.29 17.35
C LEU A 410 -16.39 -7.66 17.90
#